data_AF-A0A5E4B2V4-F1
#
_entry.id   AF-A0A5E4B2V4-F1
#
_cell.length_a   1.000
_cell.length_b   1.000
_cell.length_c   1.000
_cell.angle_alpha   90.00
_cell.angle_beta   90.00
_cell.angle_gamma   90.00
#
_symmetry.space_group_name_H-M   'P 1'
#
loop_
_entity.id
_entity.type
_entity.pdbx_description
1 polymer ?
#
loop_
_entity_poly.entity_id
_entity_poly.type
_entity_poly.pdbx_seq_one_letter_code
_entity_poly.pdbx_strand_id
1 'polypeptide(L)'
;MRDEVALLASVTLLGVLLQAYFSLQVIWARRAFRVSPPLTTGPPEFERVYRAQVNCSEYFPLFLAMLWVAGIFFHEGLGAGDGRCSGSPGVPAPASTPVTLAGAAALCGLVYLFARLRYFQGYARSAQLR
;
A
#
# COMPACT_ATOMS: atom_id res chain seq x y z
N MET A 1 -14.74 -1.61 16.91
CA MET A 1 -14.25 -2.47 15.80
C MET A 1 -14.28 -1.78 14.43
N ARG A 2 -15.42 -1.37 13.85
CA ARG A 2 -15.41 -0.76 12.49
C ARG A 2 -14.54 0.49 12.40
N ASP A 3 -14.60 1.35 13.42
CA ASP A 3 -13.84 2.61 13.44
C ASP A 3 -12.33 2.40 13.62
N GLU A 4 -11.91 1.31 14.27
CA GLU A 4 -10.49 0.96 14.47
C GLU A 4 -9.82 0.50 13.16
N VAL A 5 -10.56 -0.18 12.28
CA VAL A 5 -10.02 -0.73 11.03
C VAL A 5 -10.36 0.12 9.80
N ALA A 6 -11.13 1.21 9.96
CA ALA A 6 -11.58 2.05 8.85
C ALA A 6 -10.42 2.60 8.02
N LEU A 7 -9.30 2.96 8.65
CA LEU A 7 -8.10 3.45 7.95
C LEU A 7 -7.42 2.33 7.14
N LEU A 8 -7.27 1.14 7.72
CA LEU A 8 -6.68 -0.02 7.04
C LEU A 8 -7.54 -0.47 5.85
N ALA A 9 -8.87 -0.47 6.03
CA ALA A 9 -9.83 -0.78 4.98
C ALA A 9 -9.78 0.26 3.84
N SER A 10 -9.66 1.54 4.17
CA SER A 10 -9.51 2.62 3.19
C SER A 10 -8.23 2.49 2.36
N VAL A 11 -7.09 2.20 3.00
CA VAL A 11 -5.81 1.96 2.31
C VAL A 11 -5.87 0.67 1.47
N THR A 12 -6.53 -0.38 1.96
CA THR A 12 -6.76 -1.61 1.21
C THR A 12 -7.56 -1.33 -0.06
N LEU A 13 -8.66 -0.59 0.05
CA LEU A 13 -9.50 -0.20 -1.10
C LEU A 13 -8.71 0.63 -2.10
N LEU A 14 -7.91 1.60 -1.64
CA LEU A 14 -7.03 2.38 -2.50
C LEU A 14 -6.01 1.49 -3.22
N GLY A 15 -5.45 0.48 -2.53
CA GLY A 15 -4.57 -0.51 -3.13
C GLY A 15 -5.24 -1.34 -4.22
N VAL A 16 -6.50 -1.75 -4.01
CA VAL A 16 -7.28 -2.46 -5.03
C VAL A 16 -7.53 -1.56 -6.25
N LEU A 17 -7.88 -0.30 -6.04
CA LEU A 17 -8.06 0.67 -7.14
C LEU A 17 -6.75 0.89 -7.92
N LEU A 18 -5.60 0.92 -7.23
CA LEU A 18 -4.30 1.02 -7.88
C LEU A 18 -3.98 -0.22 -8.75
N GLN A 19 -4.31 -1.42 -8.27
CA GLN A 19 -4.16 -2.66 -9.05
C GLN A 19 -5.10 -2.70 -10.26
N ALA A 20 -6.33 -2.20 -10.12
CA ALA A 20 -7.27 -2.03 -11.23
C ALA A 20 -6.72 -1.05 -12.26
N TYR A 21 -6.15 0.08 -11.83
CA TYR A 21 -5.47 1.03 -12.71
C TYR A 21 -4.32 0.35 -13.48
N PHE A 22 -3.41 -0.38 -12.83
CA PHE A 22 -2.33 -1.09 -13.54
C PHE A 22 -2.86 -2.12 -14.55
N SER A 23 -3.92 -2.84 -14.19
CA SER A 23 -4.57 -3.81 -15.07
C SER A 23 -5.17 -3.14 -16.31
N LEU A 24 -5.84 -1.99 -16.14
CA LEU A 24 -6.32 -1.18 -17.26
C LEU A 24 -5.17 -0.71 -18.13
N GLN A 25 -4.07 -0.22 -17.56
CA GLN A 25 -2.89 0.20 -18.33
C GLN A 25 -2.31 -0.93 -19.19
N VAL A 26 -2.29 -2.17 -18.70
CA VAL A 26 -1.93 -3.35 -19.51
C VAL A 26 -2.93 -3.58 -20.64
N ILE A 27 -4.23 -3.47 -20.39
CA ILE A 27 -5.27 -3.60 -21.44
C ILE A 27 -5.09 -2.53 -22.53
N TRP A 28 -4.83 -1.29 -22.14
CA TRP A 28 -4.54 -0.20 -23.07
C TRP A 28 -3.26 -0.49 -23.88
N ALA A 29 -2.19 -0.96 -23.23
CA ALA A 29 -0.95 -1.34 -23.92
C ALA A 29 -1.18 -2.50 -24.91
N ARG A 30 -1.98 -3.52 -24.54
CA ARG A 30 -2.35 -4.61 -25.46
C ARG A 30 -3.03 -4.09 -26.72
N ARG A 31 -3.94 -3.12 -26.58
CA ARG A 31 -4.62 -2.49 -27.71
C ARG A 31 -3.65 -1.67 -28.56
N ALA A 32 -2.79 -0.87 -27.93
CA ALA A 32 -1.83 -0.01 -28.61
C ALA A 32 -0.79 -0.81 -29.42
N PHE A 33 -0.23 -1.87 -28.83
CA PHE A 33 0.80 -2.71 -29.45
C PHE A 33 0.23 -3.96 -30.17
N ARG A 34 -1.10 -4.09 -30.22
CA ARG A 34 -1.83 -5.22 -30.84
C ARG A 34 -1.38 -6.60 -30.32
N VAL A 35 -1.10 -6.70 -29.02
CA VAL A 35 -0.72 -7.96 -28.37
C VAL A 35 -1.97 -8.65 -27.80
N SER A 36 -2.55 -9.54 -28.61
CA SER A 36 -3.73 -10.32 -28.24
C SER A 36 -3.41 -11.37 -27.15
N PRO A 37 -4.32 -11.61 -26.19
CA PRO A 37 -4.24 -12.80 -25.35
C PRO A 37 -4.18 -14.09 -26.19
N PRO A 38 -3.48 -15.15 -25.75
CA PRO A 38 -2.80 -15.33 -24.46
C PRO A 38 -1.37 -14.78 -24.41
N LEU A 39 -0.89 -14.10 -25.46
CA LEU A 39 0.50 -13.66 -25.54
C LEU A 39 0.86 -12.66 -24.43
N THR A 40 2.03 -12.86 -23.84
CA THR A 40 2.62 -12.00 -22.81
C THR A 40 3.96 -11.42 -23.24
N THR A 41 4.36 -11.67 -24.48
CA THR A 41 5.58 -11.16 -25.13
C THR A 41 5.20 -10.26 -26.29
N GLY A 42 6.06 -9.31 -26.63
CA GLY A 42 5.79 -8.32 -27.67
C GLY A 42 6.86 -7.23 -27.72
N PRO A 43 6.53 -6.01 -28.16
CA PRO A 43 7.45 -4.89 -28.11
C PRO A 43 7.93 -4.62 -26.68
N PRO A 44 9.18 -4.16 -26.50
CA PRO A 44 9.77 -3.98 -25.17
C PRO A 44 8.97 -2.98 -24.31
N GLU A 45 8.27 -2.00 -24.91
CA GLU A 45 7.36 -1.10 -24.19
C GLU A 45 6.20 -1.86 -23.54
N PHE A 46 5.57 -2.76 -24.29
CA PHE A 46 4.46 -3.59 -23.81
C PHE A 46 4.94 -4.50 -22.67
N GLU A 47 6.07 -5.19 -22.87
CA GLU A 47 6.61 -6.12 -21.89
C GLU A 47 6.93 -5.42 -20.57
N ARG A 48 7.46 -4.19 -20.59
CA ARG A 48 7.69 -3.40 -19.37
C ARG A 48 6.40 -3.11 -18.61
N VAL A 49 5.36 -2.65 -19.29
CA VAL A 49 4.06 -2.36 -18.65
C VAL A 49 3.45 -3.64 -18.07
N TYR A 50 3.49 -4.74 -18.83
CA TYR A 50 3.00 -6.05 -18.38
C TYR A 50 3.77 -6.56 -17.16
N ARG A 51 5.11 -6.55 -17.21
CA ARG A 51 5.98 -6.99 -16.10
C ARG A 51 5.84 -6.11 -14.86
N ALA A 52 5.66 -4.80 -15.03
CA ALA A 52 5.41 -3.89 -13.92
C ALA A 52 4.11 -4.24 -13.20
N GLN A 53 3.02 -4.51 -13.93
CA GLN A 53 1.74 -4.92 -13.35
C GLN A 53 1.84 -6.28 -12.65
N VAL A 54 2.50 -7.26 -13.26
CA VAL A 54 2.69 -8.59 -12.65
C VAL A 54 3.48 -8.48 -11.35
N ASN A 55 4.59 -7.74 -11.34
CA ASN A 55 5.36 -7.52 -10.11
C ASN A 55 4.53 -6.83 -9.02
N CYS A 56 3.78 -5.77 -9.35
CA CYS A 56 2.87 -5.16 -8.37
C CYS A 56 1.83 -6.16 -7.84
N SER A 57 1.38 -7.11 -8.66
CA SER A 57 0.40 -8.14 -8.29
C SER A 57 0.97 -9.22 -7.37
N GLU A 58 2.19 -9.68 -7.63
CA GLU A 58 2.88 -10.68 -6.79
C GLU A 58 3.11 -10.18 -5.36
N TYR A 59 3.43 -8.89 -5.20
CA TYR A 59 3.69 -8.30 -3.88
C TYR A 59 2.44 -7.81 -3.16
N PHE A 60 1.29 -7.68 -3.84
CA PHE A 60 0.09 -7.12 -3.25
C PHE A 60 -0.48 -7.97 -2.10
N PRO A 61 -0.54 -9.31 -2.17
CA PRO A 61 -0.92 -10.14 -1.03
C PRO A 61 0.01 -9.99 0.18
N LEU A 62 1.33 -9.88 -0.05
CA LEU A 62 2.31 -9.65 1.01
C LEU A 62 2.07 -8.29 1.68
N PHE A 63 1.82 -7.26 0.88
CA PHE A 63 1.46 -5.94 1.38
C PHE A 63 0.19 -5.99 2.25
N LEU A 64 -0.88 -6.66 1.80
CA LEU A 64 -2.11 -6.78 2.59
C LEU A 64 -1.87 -7.52 3.91
N ALA A 65 -1.17 -8.65 3.88
CA ALA A 65 -0.85 -9.41 5.09
C ALA A 65 -0.11 -8.53 6.11
N MET A 66 0.94 -7.83 5.65
CA MET A 66 1.73 -6.96 6.53
C MET A 66 0.96 -5.73 7.01
N LEU A 67 0.16 -5.08 6.15
CA LEU A 67 -0.65 -3.92 6.51
C LEU A 67 -1.63 -4.27 7.64
N TRP A 68 -2.34 -5.39 7.51
CA TRP A 68 -3.36 -5.81 8.46
C TRP A 68 -2.74 -6.34 9.76
N VAL A 69 -1.68 -7.15 9.68
CA VAL A 69 -0.97 -7.63 10.89
C VAL A 69 -0.35 -6.45 11.63
N ALA A 70 0.33 -5.53 10.94
CA ALA A 70 0.94 -4.38 11.58
C ALA A 70 -0.12 -3.44 12.20
N GLY A 71 -1.22 -3.20 11.47
CA GLY A 71 -2.29 -2.32 11.92
C GLY A 71 -3.13 -2.85 13.09
N ILE A 72 -3.19 -4.18 13.26
CA ILE A 72 -3.90 -4.82 14.38
C ILE A 72 -2.97 -5.04 15.58
N PHE A 73 -1.72 -5.50 15.36
CA PHE A 73 -0.87 -6.01 16.44
C PHE A 73 0.29 -5.09 16.86
N PHE A 74 0.78 -4.20 15.99
CA PHE A 74 2.12 -3.63 16.17
C PHE A 74 2.17 -2.21 16.75
N HIS A 75 1.10 -1.72 17.39
CA HIS A 75 1.17 -0.39 18.00
C HIS A 75 0.50 -0.17 19.37
N GLU A 76 0.45 -1.16 20.27
CA GLU A 76 0.12 -0.91 21.69
C GLU A 76 1.18 -0.06 22.48
N GLY A 77 2.09 0.68 21.81
CA GLY A 77 3.42 0.98 22.40
C GLY A 77 4.01 2.40 22.31
N LEU A 78 3.32 3.45 21.84
CA LEU A 78 3.82 4.83 21.97
C LEU A 78 2.92 5.70 22.86
N GLY A 79 2.75 5.24 24.10
CA GLY A 79 2.43 6.08 25.26
C GLY A 79 3.67 6.43 26.10
N ALA A 80 4.88 6.33 25.55
CA ALA A 80 6.12 6.58 26.29
C ALA A 80 6.93 7.70 25.61
N GLY A 81 6.44 8.92 25.79
CA GLY A 81 7.09 10.13 25.33
C GLY A 81 6.47 11.39 25.93
N ASP A 82 5.91 11.34 27.14
CA ASP A 82 5.79 12.54 27.96
C ASP A 82 6.70 12.36 29.18
N GLY A 83 7.84 13.05 29.13
CA GLY A 83 8.71 13.19 30.28
C GLY A 83 7.98 13.99 31.36
N ARG A 84 7.28 13.31 32.25
CA ARG A 84 6.88 13.87 33.55
C ARG A 84 7.32 12.97 34.68
N CYS A 85 8.56 13.21 35.10
CA CYS A 85 8.89 13.06 36.51
C CYS A 85 8.05 14.09 37.30
N SER A 86 7.07 13.64 38.08
CA SER A 86 6.85 14.01 39.49
C SER A 86 5.43 13.64 39.92
N GLY A 87 5.33 13.01 41.09
CA GLY A 87 4.18 12.26 41.59
C GLY A 87 2.84 12.98 41.63
N SER A 88 1.79 12.24 41.27
CA SER A 88 0.46 12.33 41.88
C SER A 88 -0.32 11.03 41.60
N PRO A 89 -0.80 10.30 42.61
CA PRO A 89 -1.68 9.15 42.40
C PRO A 89 -3.13 9.66 42.26
N GLY A 90 -3.77 9.43 41.12
CA GLY A 90 -5.23 9.61 41.04
C GLY A 90 -5.88 10.01 39.72
N VAL A 91 -5.14 10.25 38.63
CA VAL A 91 -5.77 10.55 37.33
C VAL A 91 -5.68 9.31 36.44
N PRO A 92 -6.80 8.69 35.99
CA PRO A 92 -6.73 7.66 34.96
C PRO A 92 -6.13 8.29 33.70
N ALA A 93 -5.04 7.68 33.20
CA ALA A 93 -4.38 8.11 31.98
C ALA A 93 -5.41 8.27 30.85
N PRO A 94 -5.30 9.29 29.97
CA PRO A 94 -6.19 9.39 28.83
C PRO A 94 -6.02 8.13 27.99
N ALA A 95 -7.11 7.38 27.82
CA ALA A 95 -7.12 6.22 26.93
C ALA A 95 -6.53 6.65 25.59
N SER A 96 -5.39 6.08 25.21
CA SER A 96 -4.81 6.25 23.88
C SER A 96 -5.93 5.95 22.88
N THR A 97 -6.35 6.97 22.14
CA THR A 97 -7.48 6.82 21.22
C THR A 97 -7.07 5.82 20.11
N PRO A 98 -7.95 4.86 19.76
CA PRO A 98 -7.65 3.84 18.75
C PRO A 98 -7.27 4.41 17.37
N VAL A 99 -7.58 5.68 17.13
CA VAL A 99 -7.27 6.44 15.90
C VAL A 99 -5.76 6.62 15.69
N THR A 100 -4.93 6.58 16.73
CA THR A 100 -3.47 6.70 16.61
C THR A 100 -2.78 5.39 16.17
N LEU A 101 -3.39 4.23 16.45
CA LEU A 101 -2.85 2.88 16.18
C LEU A 101 -2.83 2.54 14.69
N ALA A 102 -4.00 2.60 14.05
CA ALA A 102 -4.16 2.29 12.63
C ALA A 102 -3.52 3.38 11.73
N GLY A 103 -3.28 4.57 12.28
CA GLY A 103 -2.70 5.71 11.57
C GLY A 103 -1.30 5.43 11.04
N ALA A 104 -0.40 4.87 11.85
CA ALA A 104 0.99 4.61 11.43
C ALA A 104 1.05 3.55 10.31
N ALA A 105 0.36 2.41 10.49
CA ALA A 105 0.29 1.37 9.46
C ALA A 105 -0.37 1.88 8.17
N ALA A 106 -1.45 2.68 8.29
CA ALA A 106 -2.10 3.30 7.14
C ALA A 106 -1.16 4.29 6.41
N LEU A 107 -0.40 5.12 7.14
CA LEU A 107 0.60 6.02 6.55
C LEU A 107 1.69 5.26 5.81
N CYS A 108 2.26 4.22 6.42
CA CYS A 108 3.23 3.34 5.76
C CYS A 108 2.60 2.69 4.51
N GLY A 109 1.33 2.29 4.58
CA GLY A 109 0.60 1.76 3.43
C GLY A 109 0.41 2.77 2.31
N LEU A 110 0.09 4.03 2.62
CA LEU A 110 0.01 5.10 1.62
C LEU A 110 1.36 5.36 0.95
N VAL A 111 2.45 5.38 1.72
CA VAL A 111 3.82 5.48 1.19
C VAL A 111 4.13 4.31 0.26
N TYR A 112 3.78 3.08 0.65
CA TYR A 112 3.94 1.90 -0.19
C TYR A 112 3.16 2.02 -1.51
N LEU A 113 1.89 2.42 -1.46
CA LEU A 113 1.06 2.57 -2.66
C LEU A 113 1.59 3.68 -3.58
N PHE A 114 2.05 4.80 -3.03
CA PHE A 114 2.67 5.86 -3.82
C PHE A 114 3.98 5.39 -4.47
N ALA A 115 4.83 4.69 -3.72
CA ALA A 115 6.05 4.10 -4.26
C ALA A 115 5.73 3.10 -5.40
N ARG A 116 4.69 2.29 -5.25
CA ARG A 116 4.23 1.36 -6.30
C ARG A 116 3.69 2.07 -7.54
N LEU A 117 2.98 3.17 -7.38
CA LEU A 117 2.56 4.01 -8.50
C LEU A 117 3.78 4.56 -9.25
N ARG A 118 4.77 5.09 -8.53
CA ARG A 118 6.02 5.61 -9.13
C ARG A 118 6.84 4.51 -9.81
N TYR A 119 6.99 3.36 -9.18
CA TYR A 119 7.65 2.18 -9.75
C TYR A 119 6.99 1.80 -11.08
N PHE A 120 5.66 1.68 -11.11
CA PHE A 120 4.94 1.33 -12.33
C PHE A 120 5.12 2.36 -13.44
N GLN A 121 4.94 3.65 -13.13
CA GLN A 121 5.10 4.74 -14.09
C GLN A 121 6.55 4.84 -14.62
N GLY A 122 7.53 4.65 -13.74
CA GLY A 122 8.95 4.64 -14.08
C GLY A 122 9.30 3.47 -14.99
N TYR A 123 8.91 2.26 -14.60
CA TYR A 123 9.18 1.05 -15.37
C TYR A 123 8.50 1.07 -16.74
N ALA A 124 7.26 1.57 -16.83
CA ALA A 124 6.56 1.75 -18.11
C ALA A 124 7.37 2.63 -19.09
N ARG A 125 8.05 3.67 -18.60
CA ARG A 125 8.90 4.55 -19.42
C ARG A 125 10.21 3.88 -19.79
N SER A 126 10.97 3.40 -18.82
CA SER A 126 12.24 2.70 -19.06
C SER A 126 12.59 1.73 -17.94
N ALA A 127 13.35 0.68 -18.26
CA ALA A 127 13.74 -0.33 -17.28
C ALA A 127 14.70 0.20 -16.19
N GLN A 128 15.41 1.30 -16.45
CA GLN A 128 16.34 1.94 -15.50
C GLN A 128 15.63 2.85 -14.50
N LEU A 129 14.39 3.29 -14.80
CA LEU A 129 13.61 4.20 -13.96
C LEU A 129 12.62 3.48 -13.04
N ARG A 130 12.70 2.15 -12.96
CA ARG A 130 11.85 1.34 -12.08
C ARG A 130 12.22 1.53 -10.61
#